data_AF-A0A6I3N2E7-F1
#
_entry.id   AF-A0A6I3N2E7-F1
#
_cell.length_a   1.000
_cell.length_b   1.000
_cell.length_c   1.000
_cell.angle_alpha   90.00
_cell.angle_beta   90.00
_cell.angle_gamma   90.00
#
_symmetry.space_group_name_H-M   'P 1'
#
loop_
_entity.id
_entity.type
_entity.pdbx_description
1 polymer ?
#
loop_
_entity_poly.entity_id
_entity_poly.type
_entity_poly.pdbx_seq_one_letter_code
_entity_poly.pdbx_strand_id
1 'polypeptide(L)'
;MNTFLIELPYVLVPVAMTMVYRNVNYSLREYTFYGTGILIFLYPILLVFTENALRVNISTPLIDRHLFVYFLINTLFFVPLALLLQLIFNAIFLHNEENEWNEIE
;
A
#
# COMPACT_ATOMS: atom_id res chain seq x y z
N MET A 1 11.39 -15.58 9.25
CA MET A 1 11.33 -14.19 9.77
C MET A 1 11.37 -13.11 8.67
N ASN A 2 11.35 -13.44 7.37
CA ASN A 2 11.37 -12.44 6.28
C ASN A 2 10.00 -12.11 5.67
N THR A 3 9.03 -13.02 5.72
CA THR A 3 7.70 -12.81 5.10
C THR A 3 6.95 -11.61 5.68
N PHE A 4 7.07 -11.39 6.99
CA PHE A 4 6.50 -10.22 7.66
C PHE A 4 7.02 -8.89 7.11
N LEU A 5 8.32 -8.80 6.77
CA LEU A 5 8.90 -7.58 6.21
C LEU A 5 8.44 -7.34 4.77
N ILE A 6 8.12 -8.40 4.03
CA ILE A 6 7.57 -8.32 2.67
C ILE A 6 6.10 -7.87 2.70
N GLU A 7 5.35 -8.26 3.72
CA GLU A 7 3.93 -7.90 3.85
C GLU A 7 3.71 -6.52 4.48
N LEU A 8 4.72 -6.00 5.19
CA LEU A 8 4.68 -4.74 5.92
C LEU A 8 4.12 -3.55 5.10
N PRO A 9 4.48 -3.36 3.82
CA PRO A 9 4.01 -2.22 3.05
C PRO A 9 2.50 -2.23 2.77
N TYR A 10 1.86 -3.41 2.69
CA TYR A 10 0.41 -3.51 2.50
C TYR A 10 -0.39 -3.00 3.70
N VAL A 11 0.25 -2.86 4.86
CA VAL A 11 -0.36 -2.26 6.06
C VAL A 11 0.13 -0.83 6.23
N LEU A 12 1.44 -0.58 6.13
CA LEU A 12 2.03 0.73 6.39
C LEU A 12 1.61 1.80 5.38
N VAL A 13 1.51 1.46 4.09
CA VAL A 13 1.15 2.44 3.05
C VAL A 13 -0.30 2.94 3.25
N PRO A 14 -1.31 2.08 3.46
CA PRO A 14 -2.64 2.53 3.85
C PRO A 14 -2.66 3.41 5.10
N VAL A 15 -1.94 3.04 6.16
CA VAL A 15 -1.87 3.85 7.40
C VAL A 15 -1.27 5.23 7.12
N ALA A 16 -0.13 5.29 6.41
CA ALA A 16 0.52 6.55 6.08
C ALA A 16 -0.38 7.44 5.21
N MET A 17 -1.04 6.86 4.21
CA MET A 17 -1.96 7.59 3.35
C MET A 17 -3.24 8.03 4.06
N THR A 18 -3.70 7.31 5.10
CA THR A 18 -4.74 7.80 6.01
C THR A 18 -4.30 9.03 6.79
N MET A 19 -3.06 9.06 7.29
CA MET A 19 -2.53 10.26 7.96
C MET A 19 -2.45 11.45 6.99
N VAL A 20 -2.06 11.21 5.73
CA VAL A 20 -2.10 12.26 4.69
C VAL A 20 -3.54 12.67 4.39
N TYR A 21 -4.48 11.74 4.24
CA TYR A 21 -5.90 11.98 3.96
C TYR A 21 -6.53 12.97 4.95
N ARG A 22 -6.19 12.86 6.23
CA ARG A 22 -6.65 13.79 7.28
C ARG A 22 -6.16 15.22 7.08
N ASN A 23 -4.95 15.38 6.57
CA ASN A 23 -4.28 16.68 6.45
C ASN A 23 -4.48 17.37 5.09
N VAL A 24 -5.19 16.75 4.16
CA VAL A 24 -5.45 17.31 2.82
C VAL A 24 -6.89 17.79 2.66
N ASN A 25 -7.06 18.80 1.82
CA ASN A 25 -8.37 19.32 1.45
C ASN A 25 -9.27 18.24 0.83
N TYR A 26 -10.60 18.42 0.94
CA TYR A 26 -11.58 17.46 0.47
C TYR A 26 -11.40 17.05 -1.00
N SER A 27 -11.08 18.02 -1.87
CA SER A 27 -10.81 17.78 -3.30
C SER A 27 -9.56 16.94 -3.57
N LEU A 28 -8.63 16.86 -2.61
CA LEU A 28 -7.38 16.12 -2.76
C LEU A 28 -7.41 14.72 -2.14
N ARG A 29 -8.46 14.40 -1.39
CA ARG A 29 -8.60 13.14 -0.67
C ARG A 29 -8.61 11.92 -1.57
N GLU A 30 -9.26 12.01 -2.73
CA GLU A 30 -9.30 10.92 -3.72
C GLU A 30 -7.90 10.53 -4.22
N TYR A 31 -6.99 11.50 -4.36
CA TYR A 31 -5.61 11.25 -4.77
C TYR A 31 -4.81 10.42 -3.76
N THR A 32 -5.20 10.42 -2.49
CA THR A 32 -4.54 9.55 -1.50
C THR A 32 -4.84 8.08 -1.75
N PHE A 33 -6.04 7.73 -2.25
CA PHE A 33 -6.37 6.36 -2.64
C PHE A 33 -5.63 5.95 -3.91
N TYR A 34 -5.56 6.84 -4.91
CA TYR A 34 -4.75 6.58 -6.11
C TYR A 34 -3.27 6.39 -5.74
N GLY A 35 -2.74 7.21 -4.82
CA GLY A 35 -1.39 7.08 -4.28
C GLY A 35 -1.15 5.72 -3.62
N THR A 36 -2.05 5.28 -2.73
CA THR A 36 -1.99 3.95 -2.11
C THR A 36 -1.98 2.84 -3.16
N GLY A 37 -2.92 2.89 -4.11
CA GLY A 37 -3.04 1.88 -5.16
C GLY A 37 -1.76 1.78 -6.00
N ILE A 38 -1.20 2.91 -6.43
CA ILE A 38 0.04 2.95 -7.23
C ILE A 38 1.23 2.42 -6.43
N LEU A 39 1.41 2.87 -5.18
CA LEU A 39 2.55 2.44 -4.35
C LEU A 39 2.53 0.93 -4.08
N ILE A 40 1.36 0.38 -3.76
CA ILE A 40 1.19 -1.05 -3.53
C ILE A 40 1.36 -1.85 -4.82
N PHE A 41 0.87 -1.34 -5.95
CA PHE A 41 1.04 -1.98 -7.25
C PHE A 41 2.50 -2.00 -7.74
N LEU A 42 3.28 -0.96 -7.44
CA LEU A 42 4.69 -0.86 -7.83
C LEU A 42 5.63 -1.63 -6.89
N TYR A 43 5.21 -1.91 -5.65
CA TYR A 43 6.03 -2.61 -4.67
C TYR A 43 6.60 -3.97 -5.17
N PRO A 44 5.83 -4.83 -5.84
CA PRO A 44 6.34 -6.06 -6.45
C PRO A 44 7.47 -5.86 -7.45
N ILE A 45 7.38 -4.79 -8.23
CA ILE A 45 8.37 -4.43 -9.24
C ILE A 45 9.69 -4.11 -8.53
N LEU A 46 9.64 -3.28 -7.50
CA LEU A 46 10.80 -2.91 -6.69
C LEU A 46 11.44 -4.13 -6.02
N LEU A 47 10.64 -5.07 -5.50
CA LEU A 47 11.14 -6.32 -4.90
C LEU A 47 11.96 -7.13 -5.91
N VAL A 48 11.44 -7.29 -7.12
CA VAL A 48 12.12 -8.00 -8.22
C VAL A 48 13.40 -7.30 -8.63
N PHE A 49 13.36 -5.98 -8.80
CA PHE A 49 14.57 -5.20 -9.14
C PHE A 49 15.62 -5.30 -8.04
N THR A 50 15.21 -5.28 -6.79
CA THR A 50 16.12 -5.40 -5.64
C THR A 50 16.76 -6.79 -5.60
N GLU A 51 15.97 -7.85 -5.81
CA GLU A 51 16.51 -9.22 -5.88
C GLU A 51 17.52 -9.37 -7.04
N ASN A 52 17.20 -8.82 -8.21
CA ASN A 52 18.09 -8.85 -9.38
C ASN A 52 19.38 -8.05 -9.16
N ALA A 53 19.30 -6.88 -8.50
CA ALA A 53 20.47 -6.07 -8.20
C ALA A 53 21.40 -6.74 -7.17
N LEU A 54 20.83 -7.49 -6.23
CA LEU A 54 21.59 -8.26 -5.23
C LEU A 54 22.22 -9.52 -5.82
N ARG A 55 21.61 -10.13 -6.85
CA ARG A 55 22.17 -11.28 -7.58
C ARG A 55 23.07 -10.81 -8.73
N VAL A 56 24.25 -10.30 -8.37
CA VAL A 56 25.36 -10.14 -9.32
C VAL A 56 25.72 -11.53 -9.87
N ASN A 57 25.63 -11.74 -11.19
CA ASN A 57 25.80 -13.00 -11.93
C ASN A 57 24.69 -14.04 -11.76
N ILE A 58 23.62 -13.93 -12.56
CA ILE A 58 23.22 -15.00 -13.50
C ILE A 58 22.49 -14.32 -14.67
N SER A 59 23.05 -14.50 -15.85
CA SER A 59 22.50 -14.14 -17.15
C SER A 59 21.12 -14.78 -17.37
N THR A 60 20.03 -14.02 -17.24
CA THR A 60 18.83 -14.04 -18.12
C THR A 60 17.72 -13.14 -17.56
N PRO A 61 17.22 -12.13 -18.30
CA PRO A 61 15.97 -11.46 -18.00
C PRO A 61 14.84 -12.22 -18.69
N LEU A 62 14.52 -13.42 -18.21
CA LEU A 62 13.25 -14.04 -18.56
C LEU A 62 12.24 -13.52 -17.56
N ILE A 63 11.16 -12.91 -18.04
CA ILE A 63 9.97 -12.65 -17.24
C ILE A 63 9.55 -14.01 -16.70
N ASP A 64 9.94 -14.27 -15.46
CA ASP A 64 9.71 -15.55 -14.82
C ASP A 64 8.19 -15.69 -14.62
N ARG A 65 7.66 -16.89 -14.84
CA ARG A 65 6.24 -17.19 -14.65
C ARG A 65 5.81 -16.86 -13.22
N HIS A 66 6.75 -16.96 -12.27
CA HIS A 66 6.58 -16.56 -10.88
C HIS A 66 6.34 -15.06 -10.69
N LEU A 67 7.00 -14.23 -11.49
CA LEU A 67 6.88 -12.77 -11.48
C LEU A 67 5.51 -12.33 -11.95
N PHE A 68 5.01 -12.95 -13.02
CA PHE A 68 3.67 -12.70 -13.54
C PHE A 68 2.58 -13.09 -12.53
N VAL A 69 2.71 -14.27 -11.90
CA VAL A 69 1.77 -14.73 -10.87
C VAL A 69 1.79 -13.80 -9.66
N TYR A 70 2.98 -13.37 -9.23
CA TYR A 70 3.12 -12.45 -8.10
C TYR A 70 2.48 -11.08 -8.39
N PHE A 71 2.65 -10.57 -9.62
CA PHE A 71 2.03 -9.33 -10.09
C PHE A 71 0.51 -9.43 -10.16
N LEU A 72 0.01 -10.57 -10.66
CA LEU A 72 -1.42 -10.86 -10.75
C LEU A 72 -2.08 -10.91 -9.37
N ILE A 73 -1.47 -11.63 -8.42
CA ILE A 73 -1.97 -11.74 -7.04
C ILE A 73 -1.96 -10.37 -6.36
N ASN A 74 -0.90 -9.59 -6.56
CA ASN A 74 -0.80 -8.23 -6.03
C ASN A 74 -1.92 -7.32 -6.52
N THR A 75 -2.15 -7.32 -7.83
CA THR A 75 -3.14 -6.45 -8.46
C THR A 75 -4.56 -6.86 -8.10
N LEU A 76 -4.85 -8.17 -8.08
CA LEU A 76 -6.21 -8.67 -7.86
C LEU A 76 -6.64 -8.71 -6.40
N PHE A 77 -5.70 -8.95 -5.48
CA PHE A 77 -6.03 -9.16 -4.06
C PHE A 77 -5.46 -8.08 -3.16
N PHE A 78 -4.16 -7.79 -3.27
CA PHE A 78 -3.50 -6.89 -2.32
C PHE A 78 -3.82 -5.41 -2.55
N VAL A 79 -3.95 -4.96 -3.80
CA VAL A 79 -4.34 -3.57 -4.09
C VAL A 79 -5.75 -3.26 -3.55
N PRO A 80 -6.80 -4.04 -3.86
CA PRO A 80 -8.13 -3.83 -3.27
C PRO A 80 -8.12 -3.93 -1.74
N LEU A 81 -7.37 -4.90 -1.18
CA LEU A 81 -7.26 -5.08 0.27
C LEU A 81 -6.63 -3.85 0.94
N ALA A 82 -5.56 -3.31 0.38
CA ALA A 82 -4.89 -2.12 0.91
C ALA A 82 -5.78 -0.88 0.85
N LEU A 83 -6.56 -0.71 -0.22
CA LEU A 83 -7.55 0.38 -0.34
C LEU A 83 -8.68 0.22 0.68
N LEU A 84 -9.19 -1.00 0.86
CA LEU A 84 -10.21 -1.30 1.87
C LEU A 84 -9.68 -1.05 3.27
N LEU A 85 -8.43 -1.40 3.53
CA LEU A 85 -7.76 -1.12 4.80
C LEU A 85 -7.63 0.40 5.04
N GLN A 86 -7.26 1.18 4.02
CA GLN A 86 -7.22 2.64 4.09
C GLN A 86 -8.61 3.23 4.39
N LEU A 87 -9.67 2.69 3.77
CA LEU A 87 -11.05 3.10 4.06
C LEU A 87 -11.42 2.83 5.52
N ILE A 88 -11.09 1.64 6.05
CA ILE A 88 -11.33 1.29 7.45
C ILE A 88 -10.58 2.25 8.37
N PHE A 89 -9.30 2.50 8.12
CA PHE A 89 -8.54 3.45 8.94
C PHE A 89 -9.12 4.87 8.87
N ASN A 90 -9.44 5.37 7.67
CA ASN A 90 -10.08 6.68 7.53
C ASN A 90 -11.38 6.75 8.34
N ALA A 91 -12.22 5.72 8.31
CA ALA A 91 -13.47 5.67 9.08
C ALA A 91 -13.22 5.69 10.60
N ILE A 92 -12.27 4.88 11.09
CA ILE A 92 -11.91 4.84 12.51
C ILE A 92 -11.37 6.20 12.99
N PHE A 93 -10.46 6.81 12.22
CA PHE A 93 -9.85 8.08 12.62
C PHE A 93 -10.82 9.26 12.55
N LEU A 94 -11.70 9.31 11.55
CA LEU A 94 -12.73 10.35 11.47
C LEU A 94 -13.75 10.23 12.60
N HIS A 95 -14.15 9.00 12.96
CA HIS A 95 -15.06 8.78 14.08
C HIS A 95 -14.44 9.22 15.41
N ASN A 96 -13.15 8.97 15.61
CA ASN A 96 -12.44 9.44 16.81
C ASN A 96 -12.33 10.97 16.85
N GLU A 97 -12.07 11.64 15.73
CA GLU A 97 -12.07 13.11 15.69
C GLU A 97 -13.43 13.68 16.08
N GLU A 98 -14.53 13.16 15.51
CA GLU A 98 -15.89 13.61 15.84
C GLU A 98 -16.21 13.46 17.33
N ASN A 99 -15.79 12.35 17.94
CA ASN A 99 -15.96 12.14 19.38
C ASN A 99 -15.11 13.12 20.21
N GLU A 100 -13.87 13.42 19.83
CA GLU A 100 -13.02 14.40 20.53
C GLU A 100 -13.62 15.81 20.48
N TRP A 101 -14.22 16.23 19.37
CA TRP A 101 -14.89 17.54 19.28
C TRP A 101 -16.13 17.61 20.17
N ASN A 102 -16.92 16.54 20.23
CA ASN A 102 -18.13 16.47 21.06
C ASN A 102 -17.85 16.41 22.56
N GLU A 103 -16.65 15.99 22.99
CA GLU A 103 -16.22 16.03 24.41
C GLU A 103 -15.74 17.43 24.86
N ILE A 104 -15.46 18.33 23.91
CA ILE A 104 -14.98 19.70 24.18
C ILE A 104 -16.14 20.72 24.27
N GLU A 105 -17.30 20.43 23.69
CA GLU A 105 -18.55 21.22 23.82
C GLU A 105 -19.34 20.90 25.10
#